data_AF-A0A8F1WJU8-F1
#
_entry.id   AF-A0A8F1WJU8-F1
#
_cell.length_a   1.000
_cell.length_b   1.000
_cell.length_c   1.000
_cell.angle_alpha   90.00
_cell.angle_beta   90.00
_cell.angle_gamma   90.00
#
_symmetry.space_group_name_H-M   'P 1'
#
loop_
_entity.id
_entity.type
_entity.pdbx_description
1 polymer ?
#
loop_
_entity_poly.entity_id
_entity_poly.type
_entity_poly.pdbx_seq_one_letter_code
_entity_poly.pdbx_strand_id
1 'polypeptide(L)'
;MNQLSDLPPEIGKLTDLLTLWLNNNPLVTPPIDIATNGISAIREYFASLKEQETEITKNYDVFICHSSKDKDFIIKKILPRLKKRGITYWIDNEQIKYDHILNKIEDGLQNSKHVMVCLSKNLGTSNWCRAEYGAVLHKTIKETTGKKVIPLKLDDCDEKDIPLLLYDIERTSYGDKKSYEKLLDFLSKP
;
A
#
# COMPACT_ATOMS: atom_id res chain seq x y z
N MET A 1 -16.98 34.64 21.56
CA MET A 1 -15.58 34.39 21.14
C MET A 1 -15.54 33.00 20.55
N ASN A 2 -14.90 32.82 19.40
CA ASN A 2 -14.84 31.54 18.71
C ASN A 2 -13.48 30.89 19.05
N GLN A 3 -13.44 29.58 19.30
CA GLN A 3 -12.27 28.89 19.91
C GLN A 3 -11.65 27.86 18.96
N LEU A 4 -11.71 28.08 17.66
CA LEU A 4 -11.19 27.12 16.69
C LEU A 4 -9.66 27.13 16.73
N SER A 5 -9.04 26.01 17.12
CA SER A 5 -7.58 25.82 17.06
C SER A 5 -7.10 25.32 15.70
N ASP A 6 -7.98 24.65 14.95
CA ASP A 6 -7.66 24.03 13.68
C ASP A 6 -8.82 24.18 12.69
N LEU A 7 -8.49 24.40 11.41
CA LEU A 7 -9.45 24.33 10.31
C LEU A 7 -9.38 22.97 9.62
N PRO A 8 -10.52 22.32 9.34
CA PRO A 8 -10.53 21.07 8.60
C PRO A 8 -10.09 21.30 7.13
N PRO A 9 -9.28 20.40 6.52
CA PRO A 9 -8.85 20.51 5.12
C PRO A 9 -10.01 20.59 4.12
N GLU A 10 -11.18 20.07 4.49
CA GLU A 10 -12.42 20.12 3.72
C GLU A 10 -12.87 21.55 3.40
N ILE A 11 -12.47 22.54 4.21
CA ILE A 11 -12.85 23.94 3.98
C ILE A 11 -12.29 24.49 2.67
N GLY A 12 -11.15 23.97 2.21
CA GLY A 12 -10.54 24.32 0.92
C GLY A 12 -11.30 23.76 -0.30
N LYS A 13 -12.31 22.90 -0.08
CA LYS A 13 -13.16 22.31 -1.14
C LYS A 13 -14.48 23.06 -1.33
N LEU A 14 -14.81 24.01 -0.46
CA LEU A 14 -16.05 24.78 -0.55
C LEU A 14 -15.91 25.83 -1.66
N THR A 15 -16.54 25.57 -2.81
CA THR A 15 -16.48 26.46 -3.99
C THR A 15 -17.36 27.70 -3.87
N ASP A 16 -18.38 27.64 -3.02
CA ASP A 16 -19.40 28.70 -2.88
C ASP A 16 -19.12 29.65 -1.70
N LEU A 17 -18.03 29.43 -0.97
CA LEU A 17 -17.69 30.22 0.21
C LEU A 17 -17.03 31.54 -0.21
N LEU A 18 -17.77 32.65 -0.10
CA LEU A 18 -17.29 33.98 -0.50
C LEU A 18 -16.44 34.69 0.57
N THR A 19 -16.72 34.44 1.85
CA THR A 19 -16.09 35.14 2.98
C THR A 19 -15.87 34.19 4.15
N LEU A 20 -14.68 34.19 4.74
CA LEU A 20 -14.34 33.41 5.93
C LEU A 20 -13.77 34.33 7.01
N TRP A 21 -14.45 34.43 8.15
CA TRP A 21 -14.04 35.29 9.27
C TRP A 21 -13.31 34.46 10.33
N LEU A 22 -11.99 34.64 10.43
CA LEU A 22 -11.12 33.86 11.32
C LEU A 22 -10.55 34.64 12.51
N ASN A 23 -10.82 35.95 12.57
CA ASN A 23 -10.33 36.82 13.63
C ASN A 23 -10.79 36.32 15.02
N ASN A 24 -9.90 36.44 16.01
CA ASN A 24 -10.11 35.98 17.39
C ASN A 24 -10.27 34.45 17.56
N ASN A 25 -9.68 33.64 16.67
CA ASN A 25 -9.50 32.20 16.88
C ASN A 25 -8.02 31.89 17.19
N PRO A 26 -7.71 30.97 18.12
CA PRO A 26 -6.34 30.53 18.40
C PRO A 26 -5.84 29.53 17.34
N LEU A 27 -5.98 29.86 16.05
CA LEU A 27 -5.63 28.96 14.96
C LEU A 27 -4.13 28.66 14.96
N VAL A 28 -3.82 27.37 15.06
CA VAL A 28 -2.48 26.81 14.91
C VAL A 28 -2.31 26.22 13.51
N THR A 29 -3.38 25.59 12.98
CA THR A 29 -3.37 24.92 11.67
C THR A 29 -4.60 25.31 10.83
N PRO A 30 -4.46 25.95 9.66
CA PRO A 30 -3.27 26.64 9.16
C PRO A 30 -2.91 27.84 10.04
N PRO A 31 -1.64 28.31 10.03
CA PRO A 31 -1.26 29.56 10.66
C PRO A 31 -2.17 30.72 10.25
N ILE A 32 -2.48 31.62 11.19
CA ILE A 32 -3.48 32.67 11.00
C ILE A 32 -3.15 33.58 9.80
N ASP A 33 -1.87 33.86 9.56
CA ASP A 33 -1.36 34.63 8.43
C ASP A 33 -1.67 33.96 7.07
N ILE A 34 -1.55 32.64 6.99
CA ILE A 34 -1.96 31.84 5.83
C ILE A 34 -3.48 31.87 5.68
N ALA A 35 -4.20 31.70 6.78
CA ALA A 35 -5.65 31.62 6.78
C ALA A 35 -6.33 32.95 6.37
N THR A 36 -5.72 34.09 6.72
CA THR A 36 -6.20 35.43 6.34
C THR A 36 -6.00 35.77 4.87
N ASN A 37 -5.13 35.04 4.15
CA ASN A 37 -4.92 35.20 2.71
C ASN A 37 -6.03 34.54 1.87
N GLY A 38 -7.04 33.97 2.51
CA GLY A 38 -8.24 33.42 1.87
C GLY A 38 -8.13 31.94 1.52
N ILE A 39 -9.18 31.43 0.89
CA ILE A 39 -9.38 29.98 0.68
C ILE A 39 -8.31 29.38 -0.24
N SER A 40 -7.80 30.13 -1.23
CA SER A 40 -6.71 29.67 -2.09
C SER A 40 -5.43 29.37 -1.30
N ALA A 41 -5.05 30.24 -0.38
CA ALA A 41 -3.87 30.06 0.47
C ALA A 41 -4.05 28.90 1.46
N ILE A 42 -5.25 28.76 2.05
CA ILE A 42 -5.60 27.61 2.90
C ILE A 42 -5.49 26.31 2.11
N ARG A 43 -5.99 26.28 0.86
CA ARG A 43 -5.92 25.13 -0.02
C ARG A 43 -4.48 24.77 -0.38
N GLU A 44 -3.66 25.77 -0.74
CA GLU A 44 -2.24 25.58 -1.04
C GLU A 44 -1.46 25.08 0.17
N TYR A 45 -1.74 25.58 1.36
CA TYR A 45 -1.15 25.08 2.61
C TYR A 45 -1.49 23.61 2.87
N PHE A 46 -2.76 23.22 2.77
CA PHE A 46 -3.14 21.82 2.95
C PHE A 46 -2.68 20.91 1.80
N ALA A 47 -2.52 21.45 0.59
CA ALA A 47 -1.92 20.74 -0.54
C ALA A 47 -0.43 20.50 -0.30
N SER A 48 0.31 21.50 0.18
CA SER A 48 1.74 21.37 0.49
C SER A 48 2.00 20.46 1.68
N LEU A 49 1.12 20.42 2.68
CA LEU A 49 1.19 19.42 3.75
C LEU A 49 0.98 18.00 3.23
N LYS A 50 0.07 17.80 2.28
CA LYS A 50 -0.09 16.49 1.60
C LYS A 50 1.13 16.13 0.77
N GLU A 51 1.73 17.11 0.09
CA GLU A 51 2.96 16.92 -0.69
C GLU A 51 4.15 16.57 0.23
N GLN A 52 4.25 17.20 1.40
CA GLN A 52 5.24 16.87 2.42
C GLN A 52 4.97 15.51 3.12
N GLU A 53 3.71 15.09 3.27
CA GLU A 53 3.37 13.72 3.67
C GLU A 53 3.70 12.68 2.58
N THR A 54 3.71 13.07 1.30
CA THR A 54 4.10 12.19 0.18
C THR A 54 5.61 12.08 -0.06
N GLU A 55 6.45 12.95 0.52
CA GLU A 55 7.92 12.85 0.44
C GLU A 55 8.57 12.05 1.58
N ILE A 56 7.80 11.50 2.52
CA ILE A 56 8.29 10.35 3.28
C ILE A 56 8.15 9.14 2.34
N THR A 57 9.22 8.80 1.63
CA THR A 57 9.31 7.50 0.94
C THR A 57 8.98 6.41 1.96
N LYS A 58 7.74 5.94 1.95
CA LYS A 58 7.28 4.85 2.82
C LYS A 58 8.03 3.61 2.36
N ASN A 59 9.12 3.28 3.03
CA ASN A 59 9.93 2.11 2.73
C ASN A 59 9.47 0.95 3.62
N TYR A 60 8.35 0.32 3.26
CA TYR A 60 7.84 -0.83 4.00
C TYR A 60 8.73 -2.07 3.76
N ASP A 61 8.79 -2.99 4.71
CA ASP A 61 9.52 -4.25 4.51
C ASP A 61 8.80 -5.13 3.48
N VAL A 62 7.45 -5.09 3.46
CA VAL A 62 6.66 -5.90 2.53
C VAL A 62 5.36 -5.23 2.08
N PHE A 63 5.11 -5.23 0.77
CA PHE A 63 3.79 -4.99 0.20
C PHE A 63 3.02 -6.31 0.06
N ILE A 64 1.75 -6.34 0.49
CA ILE A 64 0.91 -7.55 0.51
C ILE A 64 -0.19 -7.46 -0.55
N CYS A 65 0.06 -8.12 -1.68
CA CYS A 65 -0.89 -8.27 -2.77
C CYS A 65 -1.79 -9.50 -2.50
N HIS A 66 -3.10 -9.32 -2.45
CA HIS A 66 -4.06 -10.39 -2.13
C HIS A 66 -5.40 -10.16 -2.84
N SER A 67 -6.23 -11.21 -2.95
CA SER A 67 -7.62 -11.04 -3.38
C SER A 67 -8.41 -10.31 -2.30
N SER A 68 -9.33 -9.42 -2.69
CA SER A 68 -10.22 -8.74 -1.73
C SER A 68 -11.03 -9.73 -0.87
N LYS A 69 -11.31 -10.93 -1.39
CA LYS A 69 -11.98 -12.03 -0.68
C LYS A 69 -11.13 -12.65 0.43
N ASP A 70 -9.80 -12.50 0.37
CA ASP A 70 -8.86 -13.04 1.35
C ASP A 70 -8.52 -12.04 2.46
N LYS A 71 -8.98 -10.78 2.35
CA LYS A 71 -8.63 -9.68 3.25
C LYS A 71 -8.83 -10.03 4.72
N ASP A 72 -9.95 -10.67 5.04
CA ASP A 72 -10.29 -11.13 6.38
C ASP A 72 -9.27 -12.13 6.93
N PHE A 73 -8.84 -13.08 6.11
CA PHE A 73 -7.80 -14.05 6.48
C PHE A 73 -6.46 -13.35 6.71
N ILE A 74 -6.05 -12.45 5.81
CA ILE A 74 -4.82 -11.68 5.92
C ILE A 74 -4.79 -10.89 7.24
N ILE A 75 -5.86 -10.13 7.53
CA ILE A 75 -5.97 -9.31 8.75
C ILE A 75 -5.93 -10.18 10.01
N LYS A 76 -6.62 -11.33 10.01
CA LYS A 76 -6.75 -12.17 11.21
C LYS A 76 -5.57 -13.10 11.45
N LYS A 77 -4.82 -13.48 10.40
CA LYS A 77 -3.78 -14.54 10.48
C LYS A 77 -2.38 -14.05 10.15
N ILE A 78 -2.22 -13.22 9.12
CA ILE A 78 -0.91 -12.81 8.59
C ILE A 78 -0.41 -11.54 9.29
N LEU A 79 -1.21 -10.47 9.32
CA LEU A 79 -0.77 -9.18 9.87
C LEU A 79 -0.34 -9.24 11.34
N PRO A 80 -1.02 -9.98 12.25
CA PRO A 80 -0.59 -10.07 13.64
C PRO A 80 0.80 -10.70 13.79
N ARG A 81 1.17 -11.65 12.91
CA ARG A 81 2.49 -12.29 12.89
C ARG A 81 3.56 -11.30 12.44
N LEU A 82 3.30 -10.54 11.36
CA LEU A 82 4.20 -9.49 10.88
C LEU A 82 4.44 -8.42 11.96
N LYS A 83 3.36 -7.90 12.57
CA LYS A 83 3.44 -6.92 13.67
C LYS A 83 4.27 -7.43 14.84
N LYS A 84 4.06 -8.69 15.25
CA LYS A 84 4.80 -9.29 16.37
C LYS A 84 6.31 -9.34 16.11
N ARG A 85 6.73 -9.42 14.84
CA ARG A 85 8.14 -9.42 14.42
C ARG A 85 8.67 -8.01 14.10
N GLY A 86 7.88 -6.96 14.28
CA GLY A 86 8.26 -5.59 13.94
C GLY A 86 8.33 -5.32 12.43
N ILE A 87 7.79 -6.21 11.59
CA ILE A 87 7.83 -6.06 10.13
C ILE A 87 6.79 -5.01 9.71
N THR A 88 7.25 -3.97 9.03
CA THR A 88 6.39 -2.93 8.46
C THR A 88 5.78 -3.42 7.15
N TYR A 89 4.50 -3.11 6.92
CA TYR A 89 3.81 -3.61 5.75
C TYR A 89 2.82 -2.60 5.18
N TRP A 90 2.59 -2.73 3.88
CA TRP A 90 1.51 -2.05 3.16
C TRP A 90 0.54 -3.08 2.61
N ILE A 91 -0.76 -2.88 2.85
CA ILE A 91 -1.81 -3.68 2.23
C ILE A 91 -2.51 -2.83 1.18
N ASP A 92 -2.84 -3.48 0.08
CA ASP A 92 -3.74 -2.93 -0.90
C ASP A 92 -5.11 -2.64 -0.24
N ASN A 93 -5.44 -1.36 -0.09
CA ASN A 93 -6.63 -0.91 0.64
C ASN A 93 -7.86 -0.79 -0.26
N GLU A 94 -7.69 -0.91 -1.58
CA GLU A 94 -8.74 -0.61 -2.56
C GLU A 94 -9.28 -1.88 -3.22
N GLN A 95 -10.58 -1.87 -3.54
CA GLN A 95 -11.20 -2.89 -4.36
C GLN A 95 -10.51 -2.90 -5.73
N ILE A 96 -9.67 -3.90 -5.97
CA ILE A 96 -9.00 -4.11 -7.25
C ILE A 96 -10.07 -4.22 -8.33
N LYS A 97 -10.20 -3.22 -9.20
CA LYS A 97 -10.73 -3.48 -10.55
C LYS A 97 -9.69 -4.36 -11.23
N TYR A 98 -10.15 -5.51 -11.71
CA TYR A 98 -9.43 -6.75 -12.02
C TYR A 98 -8.20 -6.66 -12.97
N ASP A 99 -7.72 -5.48 -13.38
CA ASP A 99 -6.83 -5.29 -14.54
C ASP A 99 -5.42 -4.72 -14.24
N HIS A 100 -4.99 -4.57 -12.98
CA HIS A 100 -3.77 -3.80 -12.64
C HIS A 100 -2.73 -4.48 -11.73
N ILE A 101 -2.71 -5.82 -11.66
CA ILE A 101 -1.84 -6.49 -10.68
C ILE A 101 -0.34 -6.25 -10.86
N LEU A 102 0.12 -6.04 -12.09
CA LEU A 102 1.52 -5.72 -12.36
C LEU A 102 1.87 -4.32 -11.90
N ASN A 103 0.99 -3.36 -12.16
CA ASN A 103 1.13 -2.00 -11.64
C ASN A 103 1.22 -2.07 -10.12
N LYS A 104 0.43 -2.91 -9.44
CA LYS A 104 0.54 -3.12 -7.99
C LYS A 104 1.86 -3.75 -7.55
N ILE A 105 2.41 -4.68 -8.33
CA ILE A 105 3.74 -5.23 -8.05
C ILE A 105 4.81 -4.15 -8.26
N GLU A 106 4.72 -3.34 -9.31
CA GLU A 106 5.63 -2.22 -9.56
C GLU A 106 5.54 -1.17 -8.43
N ASP A 107 4.33 -0.73 -8.08
CA ASP A 107 4.06 0.20 -6.97
C ASP A 107 4.58 -0.37 -5.64
N GLY A 108 4.34 -1.67 -5.40
CA GLY A 108 4.84 -2.40 -4.25
C GLY A 108 6.36 -2.47 -4.23
N LEU A 109 6.99 -2.74 -5.37
CA LEU A 109 8.45 -2.73 -5.49
C LEU A 109 9.01 -1.32 -5.36
N GLN A 110 8.29 -0.26 -5.71
CA GLN A 110 8.73 1.12 -5.48
C GLN A 110 8.69 1.50 -4.00
N ASN A 111 7.62 1.12 -3.30
CA ASN A 111 7.33 1.53 -1.92
C ASN A 111 7.64 0.46 -0.86
N SER A 112 8.27 -0.66 -1.24
CA SER A 112 8.62 -1.72 -0.29
C SER A 112 9.90 -2.43 -0.69
N LYS A 113 10.59 -3.01 0.30
CA LYS A 113 11.76 -3.87 0.08
C LYS A 113 11.37 -5.16 -0.65
N HIS A 114 10.20 -5.71 -0.33
CA HIS A 114 9.71 -6.94 -0.94
C HIS A 114 8.22 -6.83 -1.30
N VAL A 115 7.78 -7.67 -2.22
CA VAL A 115 6.37 -7.85 -2.56
C VAL A 115 5.98 -9.29 -2.23
N MET A 116 4.96 -9.47 -1.42
CA MET A 116 4.36 -10.77 -1.12
C MET A 116 3.05 -10.90 -1.88
N VAL A 117 2.98 -11.91 -2.77
CA VAL A 117 1.79 -12.23 -3.55
C VAL A 117 1.08 -13.41 -2.90
N CYS A 118 -0.08 -13.15 -2.31
CA CYS A 118 -0.89 -14.17 -1.66
C CYS A 118 -1.66 -14.98 -2.70
N LEU A 119 -1.29 -16.24 -2.86
CA LEU A 119 -1.90 -17.19 -3.77
C LEU A 119 -3.06 -17.91 -3.07
N SER A 120 -4.25 -17.82 -3.64
CA SER A 120 -5.45 -18.50 -3.17
C SER A 120 -6.36 -18.83 -4.36
N LYS A 121 -7.37 -19.68 -4.14
CA LYS A 121 -8.46 -19.93 -5.11
C LYS A 121 -9.21 -18.65 -5.52
N ASN A 122 -9.08 -17.57 -4.74
CA ASN A 122 -9.75 -16.29 -4.98
C ASN A 122 -8.94 -15.30 -5.81
N LEU A 123 -7.66 -15.58 -6.11
CA LEU A 123 -6.76 -14.62 -6.77
C LEU A 123 -7.16 -14.33 -8.23
N GLY A 124 -7.91 -15.23 -8.88
CA GLY A 124 -8.41 -15.06 -10.24
C GLY A 124 -7.31 -15.19 -11.30
N THR A 125 -7.53 -16.03 -12.30
CA THR A 125 -6.51 -16.40 -13.30
C THR A 125 -6.58 -15.59 -14.59
N SER A 126 -7.74 -14.99 -14.87
CA SER A 126 -8.09 -14.52 -16.21
C SER A 126 -7.18 -13.41 -16.76
N ASN A 127 -6.56 -12.60 -15.88
CA ASN A 127 -5.91 -11.35 -16.30
C ASN A 127 -4.37 -11.37 -16.20
N TRP A 128 -3.78 -12.44 -15.65
CA TRP A 128 -2.33 -12.67 -15.65
C TRP A 128 -1.81 -13.29 -16.96
N CYS A 129 -2.72 -13.81 -17.79
CA CYS A 129 -2.46 -14.67 -18.95
C CYS A 129 -1.91 -13.95 -20.20
N ARG A 130 -1.14 -12.87 -20.06
CA ARG A 130 -0.36 -12.32 -21.18
C ARG A 130 1.12 -12.55 -20.92
N ALA A 131 1.73 -13.40 -21.76
CA ALA A 131 3.14 -13.77 -21.69
C ALA A 131 4.10 -12.57 -21.60
N GLU A 132 3.73 -11.43 -22.18
CA GLU A 132 4.49 -10.16 -22.16
C GLU A 132 4.81 -9.69 -20.74
N TYR A 133 3.93 -9.94 -19.78
CA TYR A 133 4.10 -9.47 -18.40
C TYR A 133 5.09 -10.29 -17.57
N GLY A 134 5.26 -11.58 -17.90
CA GLY A 134 6.27 -12.42 -17.25
C GLY A 134 7.69 -11.91 -17.51
N ALA A 135 7.96 -11.40 -18.72
CA ALA A 135 9.24 -10.82 -19.08
C ALA A 135 9.51 -9.50 -18.34
N VAL A 136 8.50 -8.62 -18.25
CA VAL A 136 8.60 -7.35 -17.50
C VAL A 136 8.89 -7.62 -16.04
N LEU A 137 8.15 -8.53 -15.38
CA LEU A 137 8.40 -8.79 -13.97
C LEU A 137 9.77 -9.42 -13.73
N HIS A 138 10.19 -10.38 -14.56
CA HIS A 138 11.53 -10.95 -14.46
C HIS A 138 12.61 -9.88 -14.60
N LYS A 139 12.42 -8.94 -15.53
CA LYS A 139 13.30 -7.79 -15.71
C LYS A 139 13.29 -6.91 -14.46
N THR A 140 12.13 -6.49 -13.97
CA THR A 140 12.00 -5.65 -12.76
C THR A 140 12.61 -6.31 -11.53
N ILE A 141 12.38 -7.61 -11.30
CA ILE A 141 12.98 -8.36 -10.18
C ILE A 141 14.51 -8.46 -10.33
N LYS A 142 15.01 -8.75 -11.55
CA LYS A 142 16.46 -8.87 -11.79
C LYS A 142 17.19 -7.53 -11.73
N GLU A 143 16.57 -6.47 -12.22
CA GLU A 143 17.14 -5.12 -12.25
C GLU A 143 17.06 -4.45 -10.87
N THR A 144 16.11 -4.83 -10.02
CA THR A 144 15.98 -4.26 -8.68
C THR A 144 16.79 -5.05 -7.66
N THR A 145 18.00 -4.59 -7.37
CA THR A 145 18.91 -5.24 -6.42
C THR A 145 18.28 -5.35 -5.02
N GLY A 146 18.30 -6.56 -4.46
CA GLY A 146 17.84 -6.85 -3.10
C GLY A 146 16.32 -7.01 -2.92
N LYS A 147 15.49 -6.61 -3.90
CA LYS A 147 14.03 -6.78 -3.81
C LYS A 147 13.61 -8.17 -4.28
N LYS A 148 12.53 -8.70 -3.69
CA LYS A 148 12.02 -10.04 -4.01
C LYS A 148 10.51 -10.04 -4.12
N VAL A 149 10.01 -10.81 -5.08
CA VAL A 149 8.62 -11.23 -5.14
C VAL A 149 8.50 -12.58 -4.46
N ILE A 150 7.57 -12.69 -3.51
CA ILE A 150 7.42 -13.82 -2.59
C ILE A 150 6.01 -14.38 -2.76
N PRO A 151 5.85 -15.50 -3.47
CA PRO A 151 4.57 -16.19 -3.53
C PRO A 151 4.27 -16.85 -2.18
N LEU A 152 3.16 -16.45 -1.53
CA LEU A 152 2.66 -17.06 -0.30
C LEU A 152 1.35 -17.80 -0.59
N LYS A 153 1.37 -19.13 -0.60
CA LYS A 153 0.18 -19.97 -0.76
C LYS A 153 -0.65 -20.00 0.52
N LEU A 154 -1.87 -19.48 0.45
CA LEU A 154 -2.81 -19.36 1.58
C LEU A 154 -3.67 -20.61 1.76
N ASP A 155 -4.07 -21.24 0.66
CA ASP A 155 -4.95 -22.42 0.62
C ASP A 155 -4.38 -23.49 -0.33
N ASP A 156 -5.20 -24.47 -0.71
CA ASP A 156 -4.88 -25.56 -1.62
C ASP A 156 -5.10 -25.20 -3.11
N CYS A 157 -4.90 -23.94 -3.53
CA CYS A 157 -5.05 -23.52 -4.93
C CYS A 157 -4.27 -24.41 -5.92
N ASP A 158 -4.86 -24.67 -7.08
CA ASP A 158 -4.28 -25.49 -8.13
C ASP A 158 -3.20 -24.72 -8.90
N GLU A 159 -2.32 -25.41 -9.62
CA GLU A 159 -1.34 -24.76 -10.50
C GLU A 159 -2.00 -23.83 -11.54
N LYS A 160 -3.20 -24.19 -12.02
CA LYS A 160 -3.99 -23.35 -12.93
C LYS A 160 -4.36 -21.99 -12.32
N ASP A 161 -4.43 -21.92 -10.99
CA ASP A 161 -4.77 -20.73 -10.21
C ASP A 161 -3.54 -19.81 -10.01
N ILE A 162 -2.35 -20.30 -10.36
CA ILE A 162 -1.08 -19.60 -10.17
C ILE A 162 -0.66 -18.92 -11.49
N PRO A 163 -0.32 -17.62 -11.45
CA PRO A 163 0.23 -16.93 -12.61
C PRO A 163 1.50 -17.60 -13.15
N LEU A 164 1.61 -17.79 -14.47
CA LEU A 164 2.78 -18.38 -15.14
C LEU A 164 4.11 -17.73 -14.71
N LEU A 165 4.11 -16.42 -14.51
CA LEU A 165 5.26 -15.64 -14.03
C LEU A 165 5.77 -16.02 -12.62
N LEU A 166 4.99 -16.76 -11.83
CA LEU A 166 5.36 -17.23 -10.50
C LEU A 166 5.66 -18.75 -10.49
N TYR A 167 5.71 -19.41 -11.65
CA TYR A 167 6.07 -20.84 -11.73
C TYR A 167 7.51 -21.10 -11.36
N ASP A 168 8.43 -20.26 -11.84
CA ASP A 168 9.87 -20.42 -11.62
C ASP A 168 10.34 -19.82 -10.28
N ILE A 169 9.42 -19.27 -9.48
CA ILE A 169 9.73 -18.66 -8.18
C ILE A 169 9.41 -19.65 -7.07
N GLU A 170 10.35 -19.85 -6.14
CA GLU A 170 10.13 -20.67 -4.95
C GLU A 170 8.95 -20.13 -4.13
N ARG A 171 7.98 -21.01 -3.84
CA ARG A 171 6.72 -20.64 -3.18
C ARG A 171 6.75 -21.04 -1.72
N THR A 172 6.38 -20.11 -0.85
CA THR A 172 6.18 -20.37 0.58
C THR A 172 4.73 -20.79 0.83
N SER A 173 4.50 -21.81 1.65
CA SER A 173 3.14 -22.18 2.09
C SER A 173 2.87 -21.64 3.49
N TYR A 174 1.72 -21.01 3.68
CA TYR A 174 1.25 -20.65 5.03
C TYR A 174 0.93 -21.90 5.87
N GLY A 175 0.50 -22.99 5.24
CA GLY A 175 0.19 -24.26 5.91
C GLY A 175 1.43 -24.96 6.49
N ASP A 176 2.60 -24.74 5.90
CA ASP A 176 3.88 -25.22 6.44
C ASP A 176 4.47 -24.19 7.40
N LYS A 177 4.33 -24.47 8.71
CA LYS A 177 4.87 -23.61 9.78
C LYS A 177 6.36 -23.32 9.59
N LYS A 178 7.17 -24.30 9.17
CA LYS A 178 8.62 -24.12 9.05
C LYS A 178 8.96 -23.17 7.90
N SER A 179 8.29 -23.34 6.76
CA SER A 179 8.44 -22.46 5.60
C SER A 179 7.97 -21.03 5.93
N TYR A 180 6.82 -20.88 6.59
CA TYR A 180 6.29 -19.58 6.97
C TYR A 180 7.16 -18.84 7.99
N GLU A 181 7.71 -19.52 9.00
CA GLU A 181 8.63 -18.88 9.95
C GLU A 181 9.92 -18.41 9.28
N LYS A 182 10.47 -19.19 8.33
CA LYS A 182 11.63 -18.74 7.52
C LYS A 182 11.32 -17.48 6.71
N LEU A 183 10.11 -17.35 6.18
CA LEU A 183 9.67 -16.13 5.50
C LEU A 183 9.64 -14.94 6.46
N LEU A 184 9.10 -15.11 7.67
CA LEU A 184 9.11 -14.04 8.68
C LEU A 184 10.54 -13.64 9.06
N ASP A 185 11.45 -14.61 9.23
CA ASP A 185 12.86 -14.35 9.52
C ASP A 185 13.53 -13.59 8.35
N PHE A 186 13.22 -13.95 7.10
CA PHE A 186 13.70 -13.25 5.92
C PHE A 186 13.24 -11.79 5.89
N LEU A 187 11.94 -11.53 6.11
CA LEU A 187 11.37 -10.18 6.08
C LEU A 187 11.80 -9.29 7.25
N SER A 188 12.22 -9.89 8.37
CA SER A 188 12.70 -9.15 9.55
C SER A 188 14.15 -8.68 9.46
N LYS A 189 14.86 -9.03 8.38
CA LYS A 189 16.24 -8.60 8.19
C LYS A 189 16.28 -7.11 7.83
N PRO A 190 17.22 -6.34 8.40
CA PRO A 190 17.33 -4.91 8.15
C PRO A 190 17.58 -4.60 6.67
#